data_AF-A0A0P7JTQ3-F1
#
_entry.id   AF-A0A0P7JTQ3-F1
#
_cell.length_a   1.000
_cell.length_b   1.000
_cell.length_c   1.000
_cell.angle_alpha   90.00
_cell.angle_beta   90.00
_cell.angle_gamma   90.00
#
_symmetry.space_group_name_H-M   'P 1'
#
loop_
_entity.id
_entity.type
_entity.pdbx_description
1 polymer ?
#
loop_
_entity_poly.entity_id
_entity_poly.type
_entity_poly.pdbx_seq_one_letter_code
_entity_poly.pdbx_strand_id
1 'polypeptide(L)'
;MTLDQNARARGFVLHKEARIYFDYVDQRMFGRTKSSDAARGSLILFDAYYAGLMLGLSCRKTGTSEMLDGANFLASYPNEYEPYREYIAGLLVDAEVTALHSEDYSEQQLERSIAKLLQVASPTRLSAEGMHILNLYAAGGFELLRSRMGPKPSDPSNFLIRYQDILRSEIG
;
A
#
# COMPACT_ATOMS: atom_id res chain seq x y z
N MET A 1 20.11 -14.09 16.11
CA MET A 1 19.98 -13.20 14.93
C MET A 1 20.48 -14.00 13.75
N THR A 2 19.77 -14.33 12.68
CA THR A 2 18.64 -13.69 11.98
C THR A 2 18.24 -14.67 10.88
N LEU A 3 17.05 -15.29 10.96
CA LEU A 3 16.52 -16.13 9.87
C LEU A 3 15.00 -16.01 9.68
N ASP A 4 14.29 -15.24 10.52
CA ASP A 4 12.81 -15.24 10.55
C ASP A 4 12.15 -13.86 10.37
N GLN A 5 12.91 -12.81 10.03
CA GLN A 5 12.32 -11.49 9.71
C GLN A 5 12.17 -11.26 8.20
N ASN A 6 13.08 -11.78 7.37
CA ASN A 6 13.00 -11.69 5.90
C ASN A 6 11.92 -12.59 5.26
N ALA A 7 11.27 -13.47 6.04
CA ALA A 7 10.26 -14.38 5.55
C ALA A 7 8.83 -13.79 5.52
N ARG A 8 8.59 -12.64 6.19
CA ARG A 8 7.24 -12.26 6.62
C ARG A 8 6.42 -11.47 5.62
N ALA A 9 7.00 -10.97 4.52
CA ALA A 9 6.22 -10.32 3.47
C ALA A 9 6.64 -10.79 2.07
N ARG A 10 6.33 -12.05 1.73
CA ARG A 10 6.30 -12.50 0.32
C ARG A 10 5.05 -12.02 -0.43
N GLY A 11 4.23 -11.19 0.20
CA GLY A 11 2.93 -10.75 -0.29
C GLY A 11 2.49 -9.46 0.39
N PHE A 12 1.24 -9.10 0.15
CA PHE A 12 0.65 -7.86 0.63
C PHE A 12 0.23 -8.02 2.09
N VAL A 13 0.61 -7.02 2.90
CA VAL A 13 0.30 -6.94 4.33
C VAL A 13 -0.37 -5.60 4.59
N LEU A 14 -1.48 -5.61 5.32
CA LEU A 14 -2.21 -4.39 5.65
C LEU A 14 -1.61 -3.67 6.84
N HIS A 15 -1.98 -2.41 6.99
CA HIS A 15 -1.99 -1.79 8.30
C HIS A 15 -2.95 -2.55 9.25
N LYS A 16 -2.54 -2.83 10.49
CA LYS A 16 -3.30 -3.63 11.47
C LYS A 16 -4.71 -3.10 11.76
N GLU A 17 -4.92 -1.80 11.58
CA GLU A 17 -6.22 -1.15 11.80
C GLU A 17 -7.10 -1.07 10.54
N ALA A 18 -6.57 -1.36 9.34
CA ALA A 18 -7.29 -1.13 8.09
C ALA A 18 -8.61 -1.91 7.99
N ARG A 19 -8.61 -3.18 8.45
CA ARG A 19 -9.82 -4.02 8.45
C ARG A 19 -10.92 -3.44 9.33
N ILE A 20 -10.55 -2.90 10.49
CA ILE A 20 -11.49 -2.28 11.44
C ILE A 20 -11.99 -0.96 10.86
N TYR A 21 -11.07 -0.15 10.33
CA TYR A 21 -11.39 1.16 9.77
C TYR A 21 -12.33 1.11 8.56
N PHE A 22 -12.30 0.06 7.74
CA PHE A 22 -13.20 -0.07 6.59
C PHE A 22 -14.39 -1.01 6.81
N ASP A 23 -14.68 -1.42 8.06
CA ASP A 23 -15.75 -2.39 8.38
C ASP A 23 -15.73 -3.63 7.48
N TYR A 24 -14.53 -4.17 7.34
CA TYR A 24 -14.25 -5.21 6.38
C TYR A 24 -14.94 -6.54 6.70
N VAL A 25 -15.61 -7.15 5.72
CA VAL A 25 -16.25 -8.47 5.80
C VAL A 25 -16.08 -9.19 4.46
N ASP A 26 -15.70 -10.47 4.47
CA ASP A 26 -15.60 -11.34 3.27
C ASP A 26 -14.88 -10.73 2.06
N GLN A 27 -13.68 -10.16 2.24
CA GLN A 27 -12.91 -9.52 1.16
C GLN A 27 -13.49 -8.20 0.64
N ARG A 28 -14.52 -7.64 1.30
CA ARG A 28 -15.19 -6.40 0.91
C ARG A 28 -15.08 -5.28 1.94
N MET A 29 -14.85 -4.07 1.45
CA MET A 29 -14.96 -2.84 2.25
C MET A 29 -16.44 -2.51 2.50
N PHE A 30 -16.73 -1.86 3.64
CA PHE A 30 -18.08 -1.40 4.01
C PHE A 30 -19.12 -2.54 4.13
N GLY A 31 -18.68 -3.73 4.58
CA GLY A 31 -19.56 -4.90 4.69
C GLY A 31 -20.72 -4.66 5.66
N ARG A 32 -20.46 -3.94 6.77
CA ARG A 32 -21.44 -3.71 7.86
C ARG A 32 -22.33 -2.48 7.67
N THR A 33 -22.21 -1.76 6.57
CA THR A 33 -22.62 -0.35 6.43
C THR A 33 -24.10 0.03 6.27
N LYS A 34 -25.14 -0.79 6.12
CA LYS A 34 -26.55 -0.33 5.84
C LYS A 34 -26.83 0.63 4.63
N SER A 35 -25.85 1.23 3.96
CA SER A 35 -26.06 2.08 2.76
C SER A 35 -26.68 1.33 1.58
N SER A 36 -27.50 2.03 0.79
CA SER A 36 -28.09 1.56 -0.48
C SER A 36 -27.22 1.87 -1.71
N ASP A 37 -25.95 2.22 -1.50
CA ASP A 37 -25.00 2.51 -2.57
C ASP A 37 -24.93 1.34 -3.58
N ALA A 38 -25.15 1.63 -4.86
CA ALA A 38 -25.06 0.65 -5.94
C ALA A 38 -23.66 0.07 -6.10
N ALA A 39 -22.62 0.80 -5.66
CA ALA A 39 -21.24 0.33 -5.64
C ALA A 39 -20.90 -0.51 -4.39
N ARG A 40 -21.86 -0.78 -3.50
CA ARG A 40 -21.61 -1.58 -2.29
C ARG A 40 -21.15 -2.99 -2.67
N GLY A 41 -20.01 -3.40 -2.14
CA GLY A 41 -19.37 -4.67 -2.48
C GLY A 41 -18.51 -4.63 -3.76
N SER A 42 -18.43 -3.51 -4.48
CA SER A 42 -17.44 -3.34 -5.57
C SER A 42 -16.03 -3.26 -4.99
N LEU A 43 -15.85 -2.48 -3.93
CA LEU A 43 -14.55 -2.30 -3.29
C LEU A 43 -14.13 -3.51 -2.46
N ILE A 44 -12.95 -4.03 -2.77
CA ILE A 44 -12.28 -5.14 -2.09
C ILE A 44 -11.22 -4.65 -1.11
N LEU A 45 -10.74 -5.55 -0.26
CA LEU A 45 -9.66 -5.22 0.68
C LEU A 45 -8.41 -4.63 0.01
N PHE A 46 -8.11 -5.09 -1.20
CA PHE A 46 -6.96 -4.61 -1.94
C PHE A 46 -7.11 -3.14 -2.35
N ASP A 47 -8.33 -2.63 -2.52
CA ASP A 47 -8.55 -1.21 -2.83
C ASP A 47 -8.17 -0.32 -1.64
N ALA A 48 -8.43 -0.77 -0.42
CA ALA A 48 -7.96 -0.10 0.80
C ALA A 48 -6.43 -0.09 0.88
N TYR A 49 -5.79 -1.23 0.57
CA TYR A 49 -4.33 -1.31 0.50
C TYR A 49 -3.77 -0.37 -0.57
N TYR A 50 -4.34 -0.40 -1.77
CA TYR A 50 -3.91 0.37 -2.92
C TYR A 50 -4.08 1.88 -2.69
N ALA A 51 -5.19 2.31 -2.09
CA ALA A 51 -5.41 3.70 -1.71
C ALA A 51 -4.35 4.20 -0.71
N GLY A 52 -4.04 3.39 0.31
CA GLY A 52 -2.94 3.68 1.23
C GLY A 52 -1.59 3.73 0.49
N LEU A 53 -1.31 2.75 -0.38
CA LEU A 53 -0.07 2.68 -1.13
C LEU A 53 0.15 3.91 -2.02
N MET A 54 -0.87 4.32 -2.78
CA MET A 54 -0.76 5.47 -3.67
C MET A 54 -0.49 6.76 -2.91
N LEU A 55 -1.18 7.00 -1.77
CA LEU A 55 -0.87 8.14 -0.91
C LEU A 55 0.53 8.05 -0.31
N GLY A 56 0.93 6.87 0.17
CA GLY A 56 2.25 6.67 0.78
C GLY A 56 3.38 6.94 -0.22
N LEU A 57 3.30 6.37 -1.42
CA LEU A 57 4.29 6.57 -2.47
C LEU A 57 4.33 8.02 -2.96
N SER A 58 3.17 8.68 -3.10
CA SER A 58 3.09 10.06 -3.59
C SER A 58 3.62 11.06 -2.56
N CYS A 59 3.36 10.83 -1.28
CA CYS A 59 3.80 11.70 -0.19
C CYS A 59 5.15 11.28 0.41
N ARG A 60 5.81 10.27 -0.16
CA ARG A 60 7.04 9.66 0.37
C ARG A 60 6.93 9.29 1.85
N LYS A 61 5.79 8.76 2.26
CA LYS A 61 5.47 8.47 3.66
C LYS A 61 5.41 6.98 3.92
N THR A 62 6.36 6.51 4.72
CA THR A 62 6.40 5.14 5.23
C THR A 62 5.78 5.04 6.63
N GLY A 63 5.20 3.89 6.92
CA GLY A 63 4.87 3.46 8.27
C GLY A 63 6.05 2.69 8.89
N THR A 64 5.80 2.06 10.04
CA THR A 64 6.77 1.18 10.70
C THR A 64 6.31 -0.28 10.67
N SER A 65 7.22 -1.21 10.91
CA SER A 65 6.91 -2.65 10.93
C SER A 65 5.85 -3.01 11.98
N GLU A 66 5.73 -2.26 13.08
CA GLU A 66 4.75 -2.47 14.15
C GLU A 66 3.33 -2.03 13.76
N MET A 67 3.20 -1.31 12.64
CA MET A 67 1.92 -0.92 12.05
C MET A 67 1.37 -2.02 11.14
N LEU A 68 2.21 -2.91 10.64
CA LEU A 68 1.81 -4.01 9.76
C LEU A 68 1.08 -5.11 10.54
N ASP A 69 0.09 -5.72 9.89
CA ASP A 69 -0.54 -6.95 10.36
C ASP A 69 0.50 -8.10 10.37
N GLY A 70 0.28 -9.10 11.22
CA GLY A 70 1.20 -10.23 11.38
C GLY A 70 1.17 -11.24 10.23
N ALA A 71 0.21 -11.12 9.30
CA ALA A 71 0.00 -12.07 8.21
C ALA A 71 -0.24 -11.38 6.87
N ASN A 72 0.22 -12.02 5.79
CA ASN A 72 -0.14 -11.65 4.42
C ASN A 72 -1.64 -11.83 4.23
N PHE A 73 -2.31 -10.83 3.65
CA PHE A 73 -3.71 -10.99 3.25
C PHE A 73 -3.85 -11.48 1.81
N LEU A 74 -2.85 -11.23 0.96
CA LEU A 74 -2.74 -11.75 -0.41
C LEU A 74 -1.28 -12.07 -0.74
N ALA A 75 -1.05 -13.15 -1.49
CA ALA A 75 0.28 -13.53 -1.97
C ALA A 75 0.66 -12.88 -3.31
N SER A 76 -0.34 -12.45 -4.09
CA SER A 76 -0.17 -11.86 -5.42
C SER A 76 -1.25 -10.81 -5.67
N TYR A 77 -1.06 -10.00 -6.71
CA TYR A 77 -2.05 -9.01 -7.13
C TYR A 77 -3.39 -9.70 -7.46
N PRO A 78 -4.54 -9.09 -7.12
CA PRO A 78 -5.81 -9.47 -7.73
C PRO A 78 -5.74 -9.32 -9.26
N ASN A 79 -6.54 -10.10 -10.00
CA ASN A 79 -6.50 -10.15 -11.47
C ASN A 79 -6.62 -8.76 -12.12
N GLU A 80 -7.42 -7.87 -11.56
CA GLU A 80 -7.63 -6.50 -12.05
C GLU A 80 -6.39 -5.62 -11.91
N TYR A 81 -5.51 -5.95 -10.95
CA TYR A 81 -4.30 -5.21 -10.64
C TYR A 81 -3.03 -5.83 -11.25
N GLU A 82 -3.07 -7.12 -11.62
CA GLU A 82 -1.92 -7.83 -12.18
C GLU A 82 -1.29 -7.13 -13.40
N PRO A 83 -2.06 -6.58 -14.37
CA PRO A 83 -1.48 -5.85 -15.49
C PRO A 83 -0.64 -4.63 -15.09
N TYR A 84 -0.84 -4.10 -13.88
CA TYR A 84 -0.17 -2.89 -13.38
C TYR A 84 1.03 -3.16 -12.47
N ARG A 85 1.40 -4.42 -12.26
CA ARG A 85 2.48 -4.81 -11.34
C ARG A 85 3.83 -4.12 -11.62
N GLU A 86 4.16 -3.93 -12.89
CA GLU A 86 5.41 -3.27 -13.32
C GLU A 86 5.38 -1.77 -13.05
N TYR A 87 4.23 -1.13 -13.21
CA TYR A 87 4.04 0.28 -12.83
C TYR A 87 4.17 0.47 -11.32
N ILE A 88 3.54 -0.40 -10.51
CA ILE A 88 3.62 -0.32 -9.05
C ILE A 88 5.06 -0.54 -8.57
N ALA A 89 5.78 -1.50 -9.15
CA ALA A 89 7.20 -1.70 -8.85
C ALA A 89 8.05 -0.48 -9.25
N GLY A 90 7.78 0.13 -10.41
CA GLY A 90 8.44 1.36 -10.85
C GLY A 90 8.19 2.54 -9.90
N LEU A 91 6.97 2.72 -9.41
CA LEU A 91 6.64 3.77 -8.44
C LEU A 91 7.36 3.57 -7.10
N LEU A 92 7.53 2.33 -6.65
CA LEU A 92 8.33 2.03 -5.46
C LEU A 92 9.80 2.40 -5.67
N VAL A 93 10.37 2.00 -6.82
CA VAL A 93 11.75 2.34 -7.17
C VAL A 93 11.94 3.85 -7.20
N ASP A 94 11.04 4.58 -7.85
CA ASP A 94 11.05 6.04 -7.91
C ASP A 94 11.01 6.67 -6.49
N ALA A 95 10.18 6.14 -5.59
CA ALA A 95 10.11 6.61 -4.20
C ALA A 95 11.42 6.42 -3.45
N GLU A 96 12.00 5.23 -3.51
CA GLU A 96 13.24 4.90 -2.81
C GLU A 96 14.45 5.62 -3.42
N VAL A 97 14.53 5.74 -4.75
CA VAL A 97 15.60 6.49 -5.43
C VAL A 97 15.55 7.97 -5.06
N THR A 98 14.35 8.57 -5.04
CA THR A 98 14.18 9.98 -4.63
C THR A 98 14.60 10.19 -3.18
N ALA A 99 14.24 9.26 -2.29
CA ALA A 99 14.65 9.31 -0.89
C ALA A 99 16.18 9.21 -0.75
N LEU A 100 16.83 8.29 -1.49
CA LEU A 100 18.28 8.14 -1.51
C LEU A 100 19.00 9.35 -2.11
N HIS A 101 18.49 9.98 -3.17
CA HIS A 101 19.09 11.20 -3.73
C HIS A 101 19.08 12.39 -2.75
N SER A 102 18.26 12.33 -1.69
CA SER A 102 18.30 13.31 -0.61
C SER A 102 19.50 13.09 0.34
N GLU A 103 20.27 12.02 0.12
CA GLU A 103 21.48 11.64 0.85
C GLU A 103 22.67 11.53 -0.13
N ASP A 104 23.91 11.74 0.34
CA ASP A 104 25.13 11.68 -0.51
C ASP A 104 25.48 10.22 -0.91
N TYR A 105 24.79 9.66 -1.90
CA TYR A 105 25.07 8.33 -2.46
C TYR A 105 25.81 8.37 -3.81
N SER A 106 26.65 7.37 -4.06
CA SER A 106 27.21 7.10 -5.40
C SER A 106 26.23 6.36 -6.31
N GLU A 107 26.38 6.52 -7.63
CA GLU A 107 25.59 5.81 -8.67
C GLU A 107 25.58 4.29 -8.46
N GLN A 108 26.73 3.69 -8.11
CA GLN A 108 26.82 2.25 -7.84
C GLN A 108 26.04 1.81 -6.59
N GLN A 109 25.93 2.66 -5.57
CA GLN A 109 25.11 2.38 -4.39
C GLN A 109 23.62 2.46 -4.75
N LEU A 110 23.25 3.43 -5.59
CA LEU A 110 21.89 3.57 -6.08
C LEU A 110 21.44 2.34 -6.87
N GLU A 111 22.23 1.91 -7.86
CA GLU A 111 21.93 0.72 -8.67
C GLU A 111 21.75 -0.53 -7.80
N ARG A 112 22.61 -0.71 -6.78
CA ARG A 112 22.49 -1.83 -5.84
C ARG A 112 21.23 -1.75 -5.00
N SER A 113 20.83 -0.56 -4.55
CA SER A 113 19.59 -0.36 -3.79
C SER A 113 18.37 -0.68 -4.67
N ILE A 114 18.33 -0.21 -5.91
CA ILE A 114 17.26 -0.55 -6.87
C ILE A 114 17.21 -2.06 -7.13
N ALA A 115 18.36 -2.69 -7.37
CA ALA A 115 18.45 -4.12 -7.66
C ALA A 115 17.95 -4.99 -6.50
N LYS A 116 18.05 -4.51 -5.25
CA LYS A 116 17.49 -5.21 -4.08
C LYS A 116 15.97 -5.17 -4.03
N LEU A 117 15.32 -4.17 -4.61
CA LEU A 117 13.86 -4.04 -4.59
C LEU A 117 13.18 -4.98 -5.60
N LEU A 118 13.84 -5.26 -6.72
CA LEU A 118 13.22 -5.92 -7.87
C LEU A 118 13.54 -7.41 -7.94
N GLN A 119 12.54 -8.21 -8.32
CA GLN A 119 12.71 -9.61 -8.66
C GLN A 119 11.80 -9.99 -9.81
N VAL A 120 12.35 -10.04 -11.03
CA VAL A 120 11.59 -10.25 -12.28
C VAL A 120 10.72 -11.51 -12.24
N ALA A 121 11.25 -12.61 -11.70
CA ALA A 121 10.54 -13.88 -11.64
C ALA A 121 9.40 -13.93 -10.60
N SER A 122 9.28 -12.93 -9.72
CA SER A 122 8.22 -12.92 -8.70
C SER A 122 6.88 -12.48 -9.30
N PRO A 123 5.73 -12.97 -8.78
CA PRO A 123 4.40 -12.53 -9.20
C PRO A 123 4.16 -11.02 -9.02
N THR A 124 4.85 -10.41 -8.05
CA THR A 124 4.71 -8.98 -7.72
C THR A 124 5.76 -8.09 -8.40
N ARG A 125 6.73 -8.68 -9.12
CA ARG A 125 7.97 -8.04 -9.63
C ARG A 125 8.92 -7.52 -8.55
N LEU A 126 8.61 -7.75 -7.28
CA LEU A 126 9.38 -7.27 -6.14
C LEU A 126 10.06 -8.42 -5.40
N SER A 127 11.24 -8.15 -4.87
CA SER A 127 11.91 -9.05 -3.92
C SER A 127 11.15 -9.06 -2.59
N ALA A 128 11.58 -9.90 -1.64
CA ALA A 128 11.03 -9.85 -0.28
C ALA A 128 11.27 -8.50 0.41
N GLU A 129 12.41 -7.85 0.15
CA GLU A 129 12.73 -6.52 0.66
C GLU A 129 11.85 -5.46 -0.01
N GLY A 130 11.69 -5.52 -1.33
CA GLY A 130 10.79 -4.63 -2.07
C GLY A 130 9.34 -4.76 -1.60
N MET A 131 8.85 -5.97 -1.36
CA MET A 131 7.51 -6.20 -0.80
C MET A 131 7.36 -5.65 0.61
N HIS A 132 8.38 -5.79 1.45
CA HIS A 132 8.36 -5.23 2.79
C HIS A 132 8.24 -3.70 2.75
N ILE A 133 9.07 -3.03 1.96
CA ILE A 133 9.06 -1.57 1.81
C ILE A 133 7.74 -1.10 1.18
N LEU A 134 7.21 -1.81 0.18
CA LEU A 134 5.90 -1.51 -0.41
C LEU A 134 4.79 -1.51 0.66
N ASN A 135 4.80 -2.51 1.56
CA ASN A 135 3.85 -2.59 2.66
C ASN A 135 4.03 -1.44 3.67
N LEU A 136 5.25 -0.98 3.92
CA LEU A 136 5.50 0.19 4.76
C LEU A 136 4.93 1.46 4.14
N TYR A 137 5.08 1.68 2.83
CA TYR A 137 4.43 2.79 2.14
C TYR A 137 2.90 2.71 2.23
N ALA A 138 2.33 1.53 2.01
CA ALA A 138 0.89 1.33 2.16
C ALA A 138 0.40 1.66 3.59
N ALA A 139 1.16 1.27 4.61
CA ALA A 139 0.86 1.60 6.00
C ALA A 139 0.96 3.11 6.30
N GLY A 140 2.03 3.77 5.84
CA GLY A 140 2.24 5.19 6.04
C GLY A 140 1.18 6.05 5.35
N GLY A 141 0.80 5.69 4.14
CA GLY A 141 -0.29 6.34 3.42
C GLY A 141 -1.67 6.01 3.98
N PHE A 142 -1.88 4.82 4.57
CA PHE A 142 -3.11 4.54 5.34
C PHE A 142 -3.24 5.45 6.56
N GLU A 143 -2.16 5.68 7.32
CA GLU A 143 -2.18 6.60 8.45
C GLU A 143 -2.49 8.04 8.01
N LEU A 144 -1.90 8.48 6.90
CA LEU A 144 -2.24 9.77 6.29
C LEU A 144 -3.72 9.83 5.91
N LEU A 145 -4.20 8.83 5.15
CA LEU A 145 -5.59 8.70 4.73
C LEU A 145 -6.53 8.81 5.92
N ARG A 146 -6.31 7.99 6.96
CA ARG A 146 -7.13 7.96 8.18
C ARG A 146 -7.13 9.31 8.89
N SER A 147 -5.98 9.94 9.02
CA SER A 147 -5.84 11.25 9.69
C SER A 147 -6.58 12.37 8.95
N ARG A 148 -6.58 12.33 7.61
CA ARG A 148 -7.21 13.37 6.76
C ARG A 148 -8.68 13.13 6.54
N MET A 149 -9.12 11.87 6.54
CA MET A 149 -10.52 11.53 6.35
C MET A 149 -11.35 12.16 7.49
N GLY A 150 -10.92 12.09 8.74
CA GLY A 150 -11.76 12.50 9.87
C GLY A 150 -12.75 11.38 10.22
N PRO A 151 -14.08 11.63 10.27
CA PRO A 151 -15.04 10.55 10.51
C PRO A 151 -14.92 9.45 9.45
N LYS A 152 -14.96 8.18 9.89
CA LYS A 152 -14.92 7.01 9.00
C LYS A 152 -15.93 7.17 7.85
N PRO A 153 -15.55 6.89 6.59
CA PRO A 153 -16.48 6.97 5.47
C PRO A 153 -17.64 6.00 5.66
N SER A 154 -18.84 6.43 5.29
CA SER A 154 -20.05 5.63 5.47
C SER A 154 -20.13 4.51 4.45
N ASP A 155 -19.72 4.76 3.21
CA ASP A 155 -19.93 3.91 2.04
C ASP A 155 -18.84 4.12 0.97
N PRO A 156 -18.79 3.27 -0.08
CA PRO A 156 -17.81 3.39 -1.18
C PRO A 156 -17.80 4.77 -1.86
N SER A 157 -18.96 5.33 -2.20
CA SER A 157 -19.03 6.62 -2.88
C SER A 157 -18.46 7.75 -2.02
N ASN A 158 -18.85 7.79 -0.74
CA ASN A 158 -18.31 8.75 0.22
C ASN A 158 -16.79 8.61 0.37
N PHE A 159 -16.28 7.37 0.40
CA PHE A 159 -14.85 7.11 0.45
C PHE A 159 -14.11 7.64 -0.79
N LEU A 160 -14.58 7.31 -1.99
CA LEU A 160 -13.89 7.67 -3.24
C LEU A 160 -13.81 9.19 -3.45
N ILE A 161 -14.90 9.92 -3.17
CA ILE A 161 -14.94 11.38 -3.26
C ILE A 161 -13.90 11.99 -2.32
N ARG A 162 -13.93 11.59 -1.04
CA ARG A 162 -13.03 12.16 -0.02
C ARG A 162 -11.58 11.73 -0.24
N TYR A 163 -11.36 10.51 -0.69
CA TYR A 163 -10.03 10.04 -1.07
C TYR A 163 -9.44 10.88 -2.21
N GLN A 164 -10.23 11.22 -3.23
CA GLN A 164 -9.80 12.08 -4.31
C GLN A 164 -9.44 13.49 -3.81
N ASP A 165 -10.22 14.06 -2.91
CA ASP A 165 -9.93 15.37 -2.30
C ASP A 165 -8.61 15.35 -1.52
N ILE A 166 -8.38 14.31 -0.72
CA ILE A 166 -7.12 14.11 0.01
C ILE A 166 -5.95 13.99 -0.98
N LEU A 167 -6.07 13.13 -1.98
CA LEU A 167 -5.03 12.90 -2.97
C LEU A 167 -4.65 14.20 -3.70
N ARG A 168 -5.63 15.02 -4.09
CA ARG A 168 -5.38 16.32 -4.72
C ARG A 168 -4.69 17.30 -3.78
N SER A 169 -5.06 17.30 -2.50
CA SER A 169 -4.46 18.21 -1.52
C SER A 169 -3.01 17.88 -1.15
N GLU A 170 -2.59 16.63 -1.33
CA GLU A 170 -1.24 16.17 -0.95
C GLU A 170 -0.28 16.11 -2.16
N ILE A 171 -0.80 16.08 -3.39
CA ILE A 171 0.01 16.01 -4.62
C ILE A 171 -0.02 17.34 -5.43
N GLY A 172 -1.02 18.19 -5.20
CA GLY A 172 -1.15 19.50 -5.86
C GLY A 172 -0.37 20.60 -5.15
#